data_AF-A0A955DQ68-F1
#
_entry.id   AF-A0A955DQ68-F1
#
_cell.length_a   1.000
_cell.length_b   1.000
_cell.length_c   1.000
_cell.angle_alpha   90.00
_cell.angle_beta   90.00
_cell.angle_gamma   90.00
#
_symmetry.space_group_name_H-M   'P 1'
#
loop_
_entity.id
_entity.type
_entity.pdbx_description
1 polymer ?
#
loop_
_entity_poly.entity_id
_entity_poly.type
_entity_poly.pdbx_seq_one_letter_code
_entity_poly.pdbx_strand_id
1 'polypeptide(L)'
;MTSNAAQHYATWPEQVSAMKDAAPDLTRAFGTMFQKLMGEGALSVREKELIALGIGMAVRCEACIYSHAEKAMKAGATREQIIELAGVLVTMQGGPGYVYVPKLLDALDALEAQHA
;
A
#
# COMPACT_ATOMS: atom_id res chain seq x y z
N MET A 1 1.59 -1.54 19.19
CA MET A 1 2.90 -1.06 18.69
C MET A 1 2.60 -0.35 17.38
N THR A 2 2.84 0.95 17.27
CA THR A 2 2.70 1.65 15.97
C THR A 2 3.87 1.23 15.10
N SER A 3 3.65 0.30 14.18
CA SER A 3 4.66 -0.04 13.17
C SER A 3 4.92 1.19 12.29
N ASN A 4 6.18 1.54 12.08
CA ASN A 4 6.57 2.48 11.03
C ASN A 4 6.77 1.72 9.71
N ALA A 5 6.88 2.45 8.60
CA ALA A 5 6.99 1.84 7.29
C ALA A 5 8.24 0.97 7.15
N ALA A 6 9.39 1.41 7.68
CA ALA A 6 10.64 0.64 7.63
C ALA A 6 10.51 -0.73 8.31
N GLN A 7 9.91 -0.77 9.51
CA GLN A 7 9.64 -2.01 10.22
C GLN A 7 8.66 -2.90 9.46
N HIS A 8 7.62 -2.30 8.87
CA HIS A 8 6.67 -3.04 8.02
C HIS A 8 7.40 -3.72 6.88
N TYR A 9 8.18 -3.00 6.07
CA TYR A 9 8.89 -3.58 4.94
C TYR A 9 9.90 -4.66 5.36
N ALA A 10 10.59 -4.47 6.49
CA ALA A 10 11.55 -5.45 6.99
C ALA A 10 10.90 -6.76 7.47
N THR A 11 9.71 -6.70 8.06
CA THR A 11 9.06 -7.85 8.74
C THR A 11 7.92 -8.48 7.93
N TRP A 12 7.39 -7.77 6.93
CA TRP A 12 6.27 -8.22 6.12
C TRP A 12 6.48 -9.59 5.43
N PRO A 13 7.64 -9.90 4.84
CA PRO A 13 7.87 -11.21 4.22
C PRO A 13 7.71 -12.37 5.21
N GLU A 14 8.24 -12.23 6.42
CA GLU A 14 8.14 -13.23 7.48
C GLU A 14 6.69 -13.38 7.96
N GLN A 15 5.99 -12.27 8.17
CA GLN A 15 4.58 -12.28 8.57
C GLN A 15 3.68 -12.96 7.52
N VAL A 16 3.92 -12.70 6.23
CA VAL A 16 3.20 -13.37 5.14
C VAL A 16 3.52 -14.87 5.11
N SER A 17 4.76 -15.28 5.39
CA SER A 17 5.11 -16.70 5.51
C SER A 17 4.36 -17.36 6.65
N ALA A 18 4.40 -16.77 7.85
CA ALA A 18 3.68 -17.30 9.01
C ALA A 18 2.16 -17.39 8.76
N MET A 19 1.58 -16.43 8.04
CA MET A 19 0.17 -16.47 7.65
C MET A 19 -0.16 -17.61 6.68
N LYS A 20 0.74 -17.92 5.74
CA LYS A 20 0.58 -19.07 4.83
C LYS A 20 0.59 -20.39 5.59
N ASP A 21 1.48 -20.53 6.58
CA ASP A 21 1.60 -21.75 7.37
C ASP A 21 0.40 -21.95 8.30
N ALA A 22 -0.08 -20.86 8.93
CA ALA A 22 -1.21 -20.91 9.85
C ALA A 22 -2.57 -21.07 9.15
N ALA A 23 -2.73 -20.52 7.95
CA ALA A 23 -4.00 -20.51 7.21
C ALA A 23 -3.79 -20.69 5.69
N PRO A 24 -3.37 -21.90 5.24
CA PRO A 24 -2.95 -22.12 3.86
C PRO A 24 -4.10 -21.98 2.85
N ASP A 25 -5.30 -22.44 3.20
CA ASP A 25 -6.46 -22.39 2.30
C ASP A 25 -6.99 -20.97 2.13
N LEU A 26 -7.05 -20.21 3.22
CA LEU A 26 -7.40 -18.79 3.20
C LEU A 26 -6.42 -18.00 2.35
N THR A 27 -5.12 -18.18 2.61
CA THR A 27 -4.08 -17.42 1.91
C THR A 27 -4.05 -17.76 0.42
N ARG A 28 -4.26 -19.03 0.06
CA ARG A 28 -4.35 -19.46 -1.34
C ARG A 28 -5.56 -18.86 -2.05
N ALA A 29 -6.75 -18.98 -1.46
CA ALA A 29 -7.98 -18.47 -2.07
C ALA A 29 -7.92 -16.94 -2.29
N PHE A 30 -7.53 -16.19 -1.25
CA PHE A 30 -7.38 -14.75 -1.35
C PHE A 30 -6.26 -14.36 -2.31
N GLY A 31 -5.10 -15.03 -2.23
CA GLY A 31 -3.95 -14.75 -3.09
C GLY A 31 -4.26 -14.94 -4.57
N THR A 32 -4.96 -16.01 -4.94
CA THR A 32 -5.39 -16.24 -6.33
C THR A 32 -6.32 -15.13 -6.83
N MET A 33 -7.34 -14.77 -6.03
CA MET A 33 -8.25 -13.67 -6.38
C MET A 33 -7.49 -12.34 -6.53
N PHE A 34 -6.65 -12.00 -5.55
CA PHE A 34 -5.90 -10.76 -5.53
C PHE A 34 -4.99 -10.63 -6.76
N GLN A 35 -4.19 -11.65 -7.06
CA GLN A 35 -3.29 -11.64 -8.22
C GLN A 35 -4.05 -11.49 -9.54
N LYS A 36 -5.20 -12.14 -9.68
CA LYS A 36 -6.02 -12.05 -10.88
C LYS A 36 -6.61 -10.65 -11.08
N LEU A 37 -7.08 -10.01 -10.01
CA LEU A 37 -7.74 -8.70 -10.08
C LEU A 37 -6.74 -7.53 -10.17
N MET A 38 -5.57 -7.66 -9.54
CA MET A 38 -4.56 -6.60 -9.49
C MET A 38 -3.56 -6.63 -10.67
N GLY A 39 -3.61 -7.66 -11.54
CA GLY A 39 -2.81 -7.70 -12.78
C GLY A 39 -3.28 -6.72 -13.86
N GLU A 40 -2.57 -6.66 -14.98
CA GLU A 40 -2.89 -5.78 -16.12
C GLU A 40 -4.29 -6.02 -16.73
N GLY A 41 -4.90 -4.95 -17.26
CA GLY A 41 -6.23 -5.00 -17.86
C GLY A 41 -6.66 -3.65 -18.45
N ALA A 42 -7.96 -3.34 -18.42
CA ALA A 42 -8.45 -2.03 -18.85
C ALA A 42 -7.96 -0.88 -17.95
N LEU A 43 -7.64 -1.20 -16.69
CA LEU A 43 -6.81 -0.38 -15.81
C LEU A 43 -5.45 -1.06 -15.68
N SER A 44 -4.39 -0.27 -15.80
CA SER A 44 -3.02 -0.70 -15.55
C SER A 44 -2.80 -1.12 -14.09
N VAL A 45 -1.74 -1.89 -13.84
CA VAL A 45 -1.34 -2.24 -12.45
C VAL A 45 -1.14 -0.97 -11.62
N ARG A 46 -0.49 0.05 -12.20
CA ARG A 46 -0.26 1.34 -11.53
C ARG A 46 -1.54 2.01 -11.08
N GLU A 47 -2.55 2.09 -11.96
CA GLU A 47 -3.84 2.70 -11.63
C GLU A 47 -4.56 1.93 -10.52
N LYS A 48 -4.53 0.59 -10.57
CA LYS A 48 -5.14 -0.25 -9.54
C LYS A 48 -4.46 -0.10 -8.19
N GLU A 49 -3.13 -0.04 -8.16
CA GLU A 49 -2.37 0.16 -6.92
C GLU A 49 -2.58 1.56 -6.34
N LEU A 50 -2.68 2.61 -7.18
CA LEU A 50 -3.07 3.94 -6.73
C LEU A 50 -4.48 3.93 -6.13
N ILE A 51 -5.46 3.32 -6.78
CA ILE A 51 -6.81 3.18 -6.23
C ILE A 51 -6.78 2.45 -4.87
N ALA A 52 -6.07 1.33 -4.79
CA ALA A 52 -5.95 0.54 -3.57
C ALA A 52 -5.26 1.32 -2.44
N LEU A 53 -4.22 2.11 -2.75
CA LEU A 53 -3.55 3.00 -1.81
C LEU A 53 -4.52 4.07 -1.28
N GLY A 54 -5.27 4.73 -2.16
CA GLY A 54 -6.29 5.70 -1.77
C GLY A 54 -7.34 5.10 -0.85
N ILE A 55 -7.84 3.90 -1.17
CA ILE A 55 -8.78 3.17 -0.31
C ILE A 55 -8.13 2.84 1.04
N GLY A 56 -6.88 2.34 1.04
CA GLY A 56 -6.12 2.02 2.26
C GLY A 56 -5.98 3.22 3.19
N MET A 57 -5.69 4.40 2.62
CA MET A 57 -5.68 5.65 3.38
C MET A 57 -7.08 6.03 3.89
N ALA A 58 -8.12 5.84 3.07
CA ALA A 58 -9.50 6.14 3.46
C ALA A 58 -10.03 5.29 4.61
N VAL A 59 -9.69 4.01 4.61
CA VAL A 59 -10.04 3.09 5.70
C VAL A 59 -9.00 3.10 6.83
N ARG A 60 -7.98 3.96 6.76
CA ARG A 60 -6.98 4.17 7.82
C ARG A 60 -6.18 2.92 8.16
N CYS A 61 -5.91 2.09 7.14
CA CYS A 61 -5.17 0.85 7.28
C CYS A 61 -3.68 1.07 7.02
N GLU A 62 -2.86 1.21 8.07
CA GLU A 62 -1.41 1.47 7.93
C GLU A 62 -0.69 0.43 7.08
N ALA A 63 -0.91 -0.87 7.35
CA ALA A 63 -0.32 -1.95 6.56
C ALA A 63 -0.72 -1.90 5.07
N CYS A 64 -1.95 -1.46 4.79
CA CYS A 64 -2.44 -1.26 3.42
C CYS A 64 -1.75 -0.07 2.76
N ILE A 65 -1.61 1.06 3.48
CA ILE A 65 -0.90 2.25 3.00
C ILE A 65 0.53 1.88 2.61
N TYR A 66 1.24 1.18 3.49
CA TYR A 66 2.64 0.79 3.27
C TYR A 66 2.76 -0.20 2.09
N SER A 67 1.96 -1.27 2.10
CA SER A 67 2.04 -2.30 1.06
C SER A 67 1.64 -1.80 -0.33
N HIS A 68 0.64 -0.92 -0.42
CA HIS A 68 0.17 -0.40 -1.71
C HIS A 68 1.00 0.79 -2.21
N ALA A 69 1.65 1.56 -1.31
CA ALA A 69 2.65 2.55 -1.74
C ALA A 69 3.84 1.88 -2.43
N GLU A 70 4.40 0.81 -1.83
CA GLU A 70 5.49 0.03 -2.43
C GLU A 70 5.10 -0.54 -3.80
N LYS A 71 3.92 -1.16 -3.90
CA LYS A 71 3.44 -1.74 -5.16
C LYS A 71 3.15 -0.69 -6.23
N ALA A 72 2.59 0.46 -5.85
CA ALA A 72 2.37 1.57 -6.77
C ALA A 72 3.69 2.08 -7.35
N MET A 73 4.71 2.29 -6.52
CA MET A 73 6.06 2.70 -6.98
C MET A 73 6.70 1.65 -7.87
N LYS A 74 6.62 0.36 -7.50
CA LYS A 74 7.09 -0.76 -8.34
C LYS A 74 6.37 -0.84 -9.68
N ALA A 75 5.11 -0.41 -9.74
CA ALA A 75 4.32 -0.30 -10.97
C ALA A 75 4.59 1.01 -11.75
N GLY A 76 5.56 1.83 -11.32
CA GLY A 76 5.96 3.06 -12.01
C GLY A 76 5.14 4.29 -11.66
N ALA A 77 4.43 4.30 -10.52
CA ALA A 77 3.90 5.54 -9.96
C ALA A 77 5.05 6.39 -9.41
N THR A 78 5.06 7.69 -9.72
CA THR A 78 6.04 8.62 -9.14
C THR A 78 5.60 9.08 -7.76
N ARG A 79 6.56 9.58 -6.97
CA ARG A 79 6.28 10.20 -5.66
C ARG A 79 5.24 11.31 -5.80
N GLU A 80 5.36 12.14 -6.83
CA GLU A 80 4.46 13.26 -7.12
C GLU A 80 3.04 12.78 -7.39
N GLN A 81 2.86 11.71 -8.18
CA GLN A 81 1.54 11.12 -8.45
C GLN A 81 0.88 10.61 -7.17
N ILE A 82 1.66 9.99 -6.28
CA ILE A 82 1.17 9.47 -5.00
C ILE A 82 0.80 10.63 -4.04
N ILE A 83 1.58 11.71 -4.03
CA ILE A 83 1.26 12.91 -3.24
C ILE A 83 0.00 13.60 -3.78
N GLU A 84 -0.19 13.66 -5.10
CA GLU A 84 -1.40 14.22 -5.72
C GLU A 84 -2.65 13.40 -5.33
N LEU A 85 -2.55 12.07 -5.33
CA LEU A 85 -3.58 11.18 -4.79
C LEU A 85 -3.94 11.53 -3.34
N ALA A 86 -2.94 11.77 -2.49
CA ALA A 86 -3.17 12.16 -1.10
C ALA A 86 -3.92 13.49 -1.01
N GLY A 87 -3.62 14.44 -1.91
CA GLY A 87 -4.38 15.69 -2.05
C GLY A 87 -5.87 15.44 -2.30
N VAL A 88 -6.19 14.61 -3.29
CA VAL A 88 -7.59 14.22 -3.60
C VAL A 88 -8.27 13.55 -2.41
N LEU A 89 -7.56 12.63 -1.74
CA LEU A 89 -8.07 11.96 -0.54
C LEU A 89 -8.41 12.96 0.57
N VAL A 90 -7.51 13.91 0.83
CA VAL A 90 -7.72 14.95 1.85
C VAL A 90 -8.89 15.85 1.47
N THR A 91 -9.06 16.22 0.20
CA THR A 91 -10.24 16.98 -0.25
C THR A 91 -11.54 16.24 0.06
N MET A 92 -11.56 14.91 -0.07
CA MET A 92 -12.76 14.09 0.16
C MET A 92 -13.03 13.74 1.63
N GLN A 93 -11.99 13.65 2.45
CA GLN A 93 -12.12 13.23 3.84
C GLN A 93 -11.87 14.33 4.88
N GLY A 94 -11.31 15.46 4.49
CA GLY A 94 -10.90 16.53 5.40
C GLY A 94 -9.85 16.05 6.41
N GLY A 95 -10.01 16.47 7.67
CA GLY A 95 -9.08 16.19 8.76
C GLY A 95 -8.69 14.70 8.93
N PRO A 96 -9.65 13.75 8.92
CA PRO A 96 -9.33 12.33 8.98
C PRO A 96 -8.41 11.82 7.88
N GLY A 97 -8.54 12.29 6.64
CA GLY A 97 -7.61 11.95 5.57
C GLY A 97 -6.24 12.61 5.79
N TYR A 98 -6.26 13.88 6.23
CA TYR A 98 -5.06 14.68 6.46
C TYR A 98 -4.10 14.04 7.48
N VAL A 99 -4.61 13.53 8.60
CA VAL A 99 -3.76 12.96 9.66
C VAL A 99 -3.06 11.66 9.28
N TYR A 100 -3.45 11.01 8.17
CA TYR A 100 -2.77 9.82 7.63
C TYR A 100 -1.74 10.13 6.54
N VAL A 101 -1.65 11.38 6.05
CA VAL A 101 -0.60 11.79 5.10
C VAL A 101 0.81 11.55 5.65
N PRO A 102 1.13 11.82 6.94
CA PRO A 102 2.46 11.49 7.49
C PRO A 102 2.85 10.02 7.37
N LYS A 103 1.88 9.09 7.46
CA LYS A 103 2.11 7.66 7.27
C LYS A 103 2.44 7.32 5.82
N LEU A 104 1.78 7.99 4.87
CA LEU A 104 2.13 7.86 3.46
C LEU A 104 3.55 8.38 3.19
N LEU A 105 3.92 9.54 3.76
CA LEU A 105 5.26 10.11 3.59
C LEU A 105 6.34 9.19 4.18
N ASP A 106 6.12 8.66 5.39
CA ASP A 106 6.99 7.66 6.02
C ASP A 106 7.21 6.44 5.11
N ALA A 107 6.17 5.98 4.40
CA ALA A 107 6.28 4.90 3.44
C ALA A 107 7.15 5.24 2.23
N LEU A 108 6.96 6.43 1.63
CA LEU A 108 7.71 6.84 0.45
C LEU A 108 9.19 7.08 0.79
N ASP A 109 9.46 7.74 1.92
CA ASP A 109 10.81 8.03 2.38
C ASP A 109 11.58 6.73 2.69
N ALA A 110 10.93 5.76 3.34
CA ALA A 110 11.54 4.45 3.64
C ALA A 110 11.82 3.62 2.36
N LEU A 111 11.02 3.79 1.30
CA LEU A 111 11.24 3.11 0.01
C LEU A 111 12.38 3.77 -0.77
N GLU A 112 12.42 5.09 -0.81
CA GLU A 112 13.51 5.83 -1.48
C GLU A 112 14.87 5.54 -0.83
N ALA A 113 14.91 5.46 0.51
CA ALA A 113 16.12 5.11 1.25
C ALA A 113 16.63 3.68 0.99
N GLN A 114 15.77 2.75 0.56
CA GLN A 114 16.18 1.38 0.18
C GLN A 114 16.76 1.31 -1.24
N HIS A 115 16.54 2.33 -2.06
CA HIS A 115 16.92 2.39 -3.47
C HIS A 115 18.01 3.45 -3.76
N ALA A 116 18.47 4.16 -2.74
CA ALA A 116 19.62 5.07 -2.78
C ALA A 116 20.94 4.33 -2.53
#